data_AF-A0A139W8I8-F1
#
_entry.id   AF-A0A139W8I8-F1
#
_cell.length_a   1.000
_cell.length_b   1.000
_cell.length_c   1.000
_cell.angle_alpha   90.00
_cell.angle_beta   90.00
_cell.angle_gamma   90.00
#
_symmetry.space_group_name_H-M   'P 1'
#
loop_
_entity.id
_entity.type
_entity.pdbx_description
1 polymer ?
#
loop_
_entity_poly.entity_id
_entity_poly.type
_entity_poly.pdbx_seq_one_letter_code
_entity_poly.pdbx_strand_id
1 'polypeptide(L)'
;MCWQIEKSDFDTYKHAREYVAILVEDLWQERWDSSTKGRTTYRFRPIVQSGLRYSHSFAATQILTGHGNFMSHLQMVGKSETDECAECGVRDDPIHRLLVCPLFDVPRHDIYRSVNSPFLSLNWIIHLKSELLEPFTALPDIRIFGSRIALVKTQKYLGILLDSKLQFESHASYSAKKIWQITMGLRSLAARNDCPHSDVR
;
A
#
# COMPACT_ATOMS: atom_id res chain seq x y z
N MET A 1 -17.27 6.06 18.77
CA MET A 1 -17.97 7.36 18.69
C MET A 1 -19.10 7.25 17.67
N CYS A 2 -20.31 7.66 18.06
CA CYS A 2 -21.45 7.75 17.14
C CYS A 2 -21.55 9.22 16.71
N TRP A 3 -21.33 9.49 15.42
CA TRP A 3 -21.47 10.83 14.86
C TRP A 3 -22.92 10.97 14.37
N GLN A 4 -23.73 11.80 15.03
CA GLN A 4 -25.01 12.25 14.48
C GLN A 4 -24.75 13.50 13.66
N ILE A 5 -24.99 13.42 12.36
CA ILE A 5 -24.81 14.52 11.40
C ILE A 5 -26.21 14.79 10.81
N GLU A 6 -26.72 16.00 11.00
CA GLU A 6 -28.02 16.41 10.49
C GLU A 6 -27.89 17.21 9.18
N LYS A 7 -28.92 17.17 8.34
CA LYS A 7 -28.92 17.90 7.06
C LYS A 7 -28.81 19.42 7.25
N SER A 8 -29.26 19.92 8.40
CA SER A 8 -29.16 21.32 8.82
C SER A 8 -27.73 21.78 9.12
N ASP A 9 -26.79 20.85 9.30
CA ASP A 9 -25.40 21.17 9.65
C ASP A 9 -24.58 21.68 8.46
N PHE A 10 -25.16 21.66 7.24
CA PHE A 10 -24.45 22.01 6.02
C PHE A 10 -25.19 23.05 5.17
N ASP A 11 -24.51 24.16 4.90
CA ASP A 11 -25.02 25.24 4.04
C ASP A 11 -25.20 24.81 2.58
N THR A 12 -24.42 23.83 2.11
CA THR A 12 -24.49 23.33 0.72
C THR A 12 -24.13 21.85 0.63
N TYR A 13 -24.53 21.20 -0.47
CA TYR A 13 -24.07 19.84 -0.81
C TYR A 13 -22.55 19.75 -0.99
N LYS A 14 -21.91 20.84 -1.44
CA LYS A 14 -20.45 20.92 -1.55
C LYS A 14 -19.80 20.88 -0.15
N HIS A 15 -20.31 21.67 0.79
CA HIS A 15 -19.85 21.68 2.18
C HIS A 15 -20.03 20.30 2.83
N ALA A 16 -21.19 19.65 2.65
CA ALA A 16 -21.42 18.29 3.14
C ALA A 16 -20.42 17.27 2.56
N ARG A 17 -20.09 17.37 1.27
CA ARG A 17 -19.09 16.49 0.63
C ARG A 17 -17.68 16.71 1.15
N GLU A 18 -17.28 17.96 1.33
CA GLU A 18 -15.96 18.32 1.87
C GLU A 18 -15.81 17.84 3.31
N TYR A 19 -16.84 18.03 4.15
CA TYR A 19 -16.87 17.53 5.52
C TYR A 19 -16.75 16.01 5.58
N VAL A 20 -17.54 15.29 4.78
CA VAL A 20 -17.46 13.82 4.72
C VAL A 20 -16.08 13.34 4.24
N ALA A 21 -15.46 14.04 3.28
CA ALA A 21 -14.12 13.69 2.81
C ALA A 21 -13.08 13.81 3.93
N ILE A 22 -13.10 14.91 4.70
CA ILE A 22 -12.21 15.13 5.84
C ILE A 22 -12.44 14.05 6.90
N LEU A 23 -13.69 13.81 7.29
CA LEU A 23 -14.04 12.80 8.30
C LEU A 23 -13.58 11.39 7.88
N VAL A 24 -13.72 11.05 6.60
CA VAL A 24 -13.27 9.76 6.07
C VAL A 24 -11.75 9.65 6.09
N GLU A 25 -11.02 10.71 5.73
CA GLU A 25 -9.55 10.74 5.80
C GLU A 25 -9.07 10.62 7.26
N ASP A 26 -9.69 11.32 8.21
CA ASP A 26 -9.37 11.24 9.64
C ASP A 26 -9.61 9.84 10.21
N LEU A 27 -10.77 9.25 9.92
CA LEU A 27 -11.09 7.88 10.35
C LEU A 27 -10.16 6.85 9.71
N TRP A 28 -9.74 7.08 8.46
CA TRP A 28 -8.75 6.22 7.82
C TRP A 28 -7.38 6.39 8.49
N GLN A 29 -6.95 7.62 8.78
CA GLN A 29 -5.70 7.91 9.46
C GLN A 29 -5.66 7.25 10.84
N GLU A 30 -6.71 7.37 11.66
CA GLU A 30 -6.81 6.75 12.99
C GLU A 30 -6.65 5.21 12.91
N ARG A 31 -7.32 4.59 11.95
CA ARG A 31 -7.19 3.14 11.69
C ARG A 31 -5.80 2.79 11.18
N TRP A 32 -5.19 3.66 10.39
CA TRP A 32 -3.86 3.44 9.85
C TRP A 32 -2.78 3.52 10.93
N ASP A 33 -2.91 4.46 11.86
CA ASP A 33 -2.01 4.62 13.00
C ASP A 33 -2.10 3.44 13.97
N SER A 34 -3.32 2.98 14.26
CA SER A 34 -3.58 1.92 15.25
C SER A 34 -3.48 0.48 14.72
N SER A 35 -3.43 0.28 13.40
CA SER A 35 -3.34 -1.06 12.80
C SER A 35 -1.99 -1.74 13.09
N THR A 36 -2.00 -3.06 13.28
CA THR A 36 -0.77 -3.89 13.32
C THR A 36 -0.36 -4.41 11.93
N LYS A 37 -1.20 -4.21 10.92
CA LYS A 37 -0.97 -4.68 9.55
C LYS A 37 -0.30 -3.61 8.70
N GLY A 38 0.45 -4.03 7.68
CA GLY A 38 1.09 -3.12 6.73
C GLY A 38 2.10 -2.16 7.35
N ARG A 39 2.73 -2.53 8.49
CA ARG A 39 3.65 -1.63 9.22
C ARG A 39 4.88 -1.24 8.40
N THR A 40 5.34 -2.09 7.49
CA THR A 40 6.37 -1.72 6.53
C THR A 40 5.90 -0.56 5.63
N THR A 41 4.70 -0.66 5.06
CA THR A 41 4.11 0.42 4.26
C THR A 41 3.88 1.68 5.08
N TYR A 42 3.46 1.55 6.34
CA TYR A 42 3.29 2.69 7.27
C TYR A 42 4.59 3.48 7.46
N ARG A 43 5.75 2.82 7.51
CA ARG A 43 7.06 3.50 7.63
C ARG A 43 7.37 4.40 6.42
N PHE A 44 6.92 3.99 5.23
CA PHE A 44 7.04 4.80 4.01
C PHE A 44 5.89 5.82 3.86
N ARG A 45 4.71 5.50 4.37
CA ARG A 45 3.51 6.31 4.24
C ARG A 45 2.73 6.37 5.56
N PRO A 46 3.17 7.20 6.51
CA PRO A 46 2.48 7.33 7.79
C PRO A 46 1.21 8.18 7.68
N ILE A 47 1.15 9.10 6.70
CA ILE A 47 0.00 9.97 6.49
C ILE A 47 -0.82 9.45 5.30
N VAL A 48 -2.09 9.18 5.54
CA VAL A 48 -3.12 8.97 4.52
C VAL A 48 -3.24 10.26 3.73
N GLN A 49 -2.93 10.23 2.44
CA GLN A 49 -3.30 11.33 1.55
C GLN A 49 -3.78 10.76 0.24
N SER A 50 -4.92 11.27 -0.20
CA SER A 50 -5.46 10.98 -1.51
C SER A 50 -4.58 11.62 -2.60
N GLY A 51 -4.33 10.90 -3.71
CA GLY A 51 -3.77 11.49 -4.93
C GLY A 51 -2.25 11.38 -5.16
N LEU A 52 -1.46 10.88 -4.21
CA LEU A 52 -0.01 10.70 -4.40
C LEU A 52 0.29 9.52 -5.34
N ARG A 53 1.09 9.76 -6.41
CA ARG A 53 1.39 8.74 -7.42
C ARG A 53 2.63 7.93 -7.10
N TYR A 54 2.53 6.61 -7.15
CA TYR A 54 3.63 5.66 -7.01
C TYR A 54 4.02 5.03 -8.34
N SER A 55 5.31 4.74 -8.46
CA SER A 55 5.85 3.82 -9.46
C SER A 55 5.49 2.38 -9.08
N HIS A 56 4.85 1.67 -10.01
CA HIS A 56 4.37 0.29 -9.82
C HIS A 56 5.33 -0.77 -10.35
N SER A 57 6.63 -0.59 -10.12
CA SER A 57 7.54 -1.69 -10.39
C SER A 57 7.32 -2.83 -9.39
N PHE A 58 7.58 -4.06 -9.84
CA PHE A 58 7.60 -5.21 -8.95
C PHE A 58 8.54 -4.98 -7.76
N ALA A 59 9.74 -4.45 -8.01
CA ALA A 59 10.72 -4.11 -6.97
C ALA A 59 10.20 -3.05 -5.99
N ALA A 60 9.61 -1.95 -6.48
CA ALA A 60 9.02 -0.92 -5.62
C ALA A 60 7.89 -1.48 -4.75
N THR A 61 7.05 -2.35 -5.32
CA THR A 61 5.98 -3.03 -4.58
C THR A 61 6.53 -3.91 -3.46
N GLN A 62 7.58 -4.70 -3.73
CA GLN A 62 8.22 -5.53 -2.71
C GLN A 62 8.81 -4.70 -1.57
N ILE A 63 9.47 -3.58 -1.89
CA ILE A 63 10.03 -2.65 -0.91
C ILE A 63 8.91 -2.04 -0.05
N LEU A 64 7.88 -1.47 -0.68
CA LEU A 64 6.79 -0.77 0.01
C LEU A 64 5.99 -1.68 0.92
N THR A 65 5.79 -2.93 0.51
CA THR A 65 5.00 -3.90 1.28
C THR A 65 5.86 -4.69 2.27
N GLY A 66 7.17 -4.73 2.06
CA GLY A 66 8.06 -5.68 2.74
C GLY A 66 7.89 -7.12 2.29
N HIS A 67 7.04 -7.39 1.31
CA HIS A 67 6.80 -8.73 0.79
C HIS A 67 7.77 -9.00 -0.37
N GLY A 68 8.98 -9.41 -0.03
CA GLY A 68 10.03 -9.69 -1.00
C GLY A 68 11.02 -10.70 -0.47
N ASN A 69 12.19 -10.74 -1.10
CA ASN A 69 13.31 -11.55 -0.62
C ASN A 69 14.04 -10.86 0.54
N PHE A 70 13.32 -10.57 1.63
CA PHE A 70 13.84 -10.01 2.88
C PHE A 70 13.72 -11.08 3.97
N MET A 71 14.75 -11.33 4.78
CA MET A 71 14.69 -12.40 5.78
C MET A 71 13.56 -12.16 6.78
N SER A 72 13.25 -10.91 7.12
CA SER A 72 12.07 -10.58 7.96
C SER A 72 10.75 -11.07 7.38
N HIS A 73 10.62 -11.09 6.06
CA HIS A 73 9.44 -11.63 5.38
C HIS A 73 9.53 -13.14 5.19
N LEU A 74 10.70 -13.66 4.82
CA LEU A 74 10.89 -15.11 4.66
C LEU A 74 10.67 -15.88 5.96
N GLN A 75 11.13 -15.35 7.10
CA GLN A 75 10.85 -15.94 8.41
C GLN A 75 9.36 -15.93 8.72
N MET A 76 8.68 -14.80 8.47
CA MET A 76 7.23 -14.67 8.69
C MET A 76 6.42 -15.70 7.89
N VAL A 77 6.85 -16.04 6.67
CA VAL A 77 6.17 -17.05 5.82
C VAL A 77 6.75 -18.47 5.98
N GLY A 78 7.62 -18.71 6.97
CA GLY A 78 8.17 -20.03 7.27
C GLY A 78 9.20 -20.55 6.26
N LYS A 79 9.83 -19.67 5.48
CA LYS A 79 10.88 -20.00 4.50
C LYS A 79 12.30 -19.75 5.02
N SER A 80 12.44 -19.16 6.20
CA SER A 80 13.71 -18.92 6.88
C SER A 80 13.52 -19.13 8.38
N GLU A 81 14.56 -19.55 9.07
CA GLU A 81 14.58 -19.63 10.54
C GLU A 81 15.00 -18.31 11.18
N THR A 82 15.71 -17.46 10.44
CA THR A 82 16.22 -16.15 10.90
C THR A 82 15.61 -15.00 10.11
N ASP A 83 15.46 -13.82 10.75
CA ASP A 83 15.17 -12.55 10.08
C ASP A 83 16.39 -11.65 9.93
N GLU A 84 17.59 -12.15 10.21
CA GLU A 84 18.83 -11.38 10.18
C GLU A 84 19.45 -11.28 8.78
N CYS A 85 20.12 -10.17 8.52
CA CYS A 85 20.88 -9.94 7.30
C CYS A 85 22.18 -10.74 7.35
N ALA A 86 22.43 -11.54 6.33
CA ALA A 86 23.66 -12.35 6.22
C ALA A 86 24.96 -11.52 6.27
N GLU A 87 24.90 -10.24 5.92
CA GLU A 87 26.08 -9.37 5.80
C GLU A 87 26.42 -8.64 7.09
N CYS A 88 25.43 -8.34 7.94
CA CYS A 88 25.66 -7.50 9.12
C CYS A 88 24.90 -7.92 10.38
N GLY A 89 24.11 -9.00 10.33
CA GLY A 89 23.39 -9.55 11.49
C GLY A 89 22.20 -8.72 11.98
N VAL A 90 21.96 -7.53 11.41
CA VAL A 90 20.78 -6.72 11.74
C VAL A 90 19.55 -7.30 11.03
N ARG A 91 18.36 -7.09 11.60
CA ARG A 91 17.08 -7.45 10.97
C ARG A 91 17.00 -6.99 9.51
N ASP A 92 16.80 -7.95 8.62
CA ASP A 92 16.77 -7.76 7.18
C ASP A 92 15.36 -7.40 6.71
N ASP A 93 15.08 -6.10 6.72
CA ASP A 93 13.86 -5.49 6.18
C ASP A 93 14.20 -4.50 5.03
N PRO A 94 13.20 -4.02 4.28
CA PRO A 94 13.45 -3.09 3.18
C PRO A 94 14.15 -1.80 3.60
N ILE A 95 13.86 -1.29 4.81
CA ILE A 95 14.44 -0.04 5.31
C ILE A 95 15.92 -0.25 5.64
N HIS A 96 16.25 -1.38 6.26
CA HIS A 96 17.64 -1.78 6.50
C HIS A 96 18.42 -1.87 5.19
N ARG A 97 17.93 -2.63 4.20
CA ARG A 97 18.64 -2.78 2.92
C ARG A 97 18.84 -1.46 2.18
N LEU A 98 17.82 -0.61 2.16
CA LEU A 98 17.88 0.65 1.44
C LEU A 98 18.83 1.66 2.09
N LEU A 99 18.94 1.67 3.42
CA LEU A 99 19.50 2.83 4.13
C LEU A 99 20.69 2.52 5.05
N VAL A 100 20.84 1.27 5.46
CA VAL A 100 21.78 0.89 6.54
C VAL A 100 22.73 -0.21 6.11
N CYS A 101 22.24 -1.19 5.34
CA CYS A 101 23.00 -2.39 5.04
C CYS A 101 24.32 -2.09 4.31
N PRO A 102 25.48 -2.53 4.84
CA PRO A 102 26.79 -2.25 4.24
C PRO A 102 26.92 -2.78 2.80
N LEU A 103 26.24 -3.89 2.49
CA LEU A 103 26.21 -4.49 1.16
C LEU A 103 25.77 -3.50 0.07
N PHE A 104 24.91 -2.54 0.42
CA PHE A 104 24.35 -1.59 -0.52
C PHE A 104 24.96 -0.19 -0.39
N ASP A 105 26.07 -0.01 0.35
CA ASP A 105 26.67 1.30 0.56
C ASP A 105 27.14 1.97 -0.73
N VAL A 106 27.84 1.23 -1.61
CA VAL A 106 28.32 1.76 -2.90
C VAL A 106 27.15 2.17 -3.80
N PRO A 107 26.17 1.28 -4.11
CA PRO A 107 24.98 1.67 -4.88
C PRO A 107 24.20 2.84 -4.26
N ARG A 108 24.05 2.87 -2.93
CA ARG A 108 23.34 3.94 -2.22
C ARG A 108 24.07 5.27 -2.37
N HIS A 109 25.39 5.25 -2.27
CA HIS A 109 26.23 6.43 -2.45
C HIS A 109 26.15 6.98 -3.89
N ASP A 110 26.14 6.11 -4.91
CA ASP A 110 25.94 6.52 -6.30
C ASP A 110 24.57 7.17 -6.52
N ILE A 111 23.52 6.61 -5.92
CA ILE A 111 22.18 7.21 -5.92
C ILE A 111 22.24 8.60 -5.28
N TYR A 112 22.87 8.75 -4.11
CA TYR A 112 22.98 10.06 -3.44
C TYR A 112 23.70 11.11 -4.29
N ARG A 113 24.79 10.74 -4.99
CA ARG A 113 25.44 11.66 -5.93
C ARG A 113 24.51 12.06 -7.08
N SER A 114 23.76 11.11 -7.63
CA SER A 114 22.86 11.37 -8.76
C SER A 114 21.67 12.27 -8.39
N VAL A 115 21.28 12.31 -7.11
CA VAL A 115 20.14 13.10 -6.60
C VAL A 115 20.58 14.51 -6.14
N ASN A 116 21.88 14.82 -6.16
CA ASN A 116 22.45 16.14 -5.86
C ASN A 116 21.99 16.73 -4.50
N SER A 117 21.82 15.88 -3.48
CA SER A 117 21.39 16.31 -2.13
C SER A 117 22.53 16.12 -1.12
N PRO A 118 23.04 17.19 -0.47
CA PRO A 118 24.29 17.10 0.31
C PRO A 118 24.14 16.50 1.72
N PHE A 119 22.93 16.26 2.22
CA PHE A 119 22.73 15.77 3.59
C PHE A 119 21.49 14.89 3.71
N LEU A 120 21.69 13.59 3.95
CA LEU A 120 20.63 12.70 4.45
C LEU A 120 21.15 12.03 5.72
N SER A 121 21.24 12.81 6.79
CA SER A 121 21.19 12.25 8.14
C SER A 121 19.84 11.53 8.32
N LEU A 122 19.73 10.66 9.32
CA LEU A 122 18.57 9.82 9.67
C LEU A 122 17.20 10.54 9.77
N ASN A 123 17.15 11.85 9.53
CA ASN A 123 15.97 12.70 9.46
C ASN A 123 15.25 12.69 8.09
N TRP A 124 15.82 12.07 7.05
CA TRP A 124 15.28 12.18 5.69
C TRP A 124 13.91 11.49 5.46
N ILE A 125 13.57 10.43 6.22
CA ILE A 125 12.22 9.83 6.18
C ILE A 125 11.18 10.76 6.83
N ILE A 126 11.60 11.55 7.83
CA ILE A 126 10.72 12.49 8.54
C ILE A 126 10.49 13.74 7.68
N HIS A 127 11.51 14.21 6.94
CA HIS A 127 11.41 15.35 6.02
C HIS A 127 10.83 15.03 4.63
N LEU A 128 10.66 13.74 4.28
CA LEU A 128 9.90 13.34 3.08
C LEU A 128 8.45 13.88 3.08
N LYS A 129 7.96 14.34 4.25
CA LYS A 129 6.63 14.92 4.43
C LYS A 129 6.45 16.32 3.85
N SER A 130 7.50 17.13 3.65
CA SER A 130 7.32 18.56 3.30
C SER A 130 7.85 19.01 1.94
N GLU A 131 8.75 18.27 1.28
CA GLU A 131 9.34 18.69 -0.01
C GLU A 131 9.04 17.76 -1.21
N LEU A 132 8.32 16.64 -1.02
CA LEU A 132 7.74 15.88 -2.15
C LEU A 132 6.43 16.47 -2.68
N LEU A 133 6.12 17.72 -2.32
CA LEU A 133 4.98 18.48 -2.84
C LEU A 133 5.25 19.22 -4.14
N GLU A 134 6.46 19.10 -4.71
CA GLU A 134 6.58 19.25 -6.15
C GLU A 134 6.35 17.88 -6.79
N PRO A 135 5.36 17.74 -7.71
CA PRO A 135 5.16 16.49 -8.41
C PRO A 135 6.50 16.12 -9.02
N PHE A 136 7.02 14.94 -8.67
CA PHE A 136 8.14 14.29 -9.35
C PHE A 136 7.69 14.06 -10.80
N THR A 137 7.75 15.10 -11.63
CA THR A 137 7.21 15.14 -12.99
C THR A 137 8.06 14.30 -13.94
N ALA A 138 9.30 14.02 -13.54
CA ALA A 138 10.17 13.05 -14.18
C ALA A 138 10.53 11.93 -13.19
N LEU A 139 9.69 10.89 -13.15
CA LEU A 139 10.03 9.64 -12.47
C LEU A 139 11.34 9.09 -13.06
N PRO A 140 12.32 8.67 -12.23
CA PRO A 140 13.63 8.25 -12.72
C PRO A 140 13.53 7.02 -13.64
N ASP A 141 14.39 6.93 -14.65
CA ASP A 141 14.49 5.76 -15.55
C ASP A 141 15.12 4.57 -14.81
N ILE A 142 14.31 3.82 -14.07
CA ILE A 142 14.79 2.67 -13.30
C ILE A 142 15.05 1.49 -14.24
N ARG A 143 16.30 1.04 -14.30
CA ARG A 143 16.74 -0.14 -15.03
C ARG A 143 17.23 -1.22 -14.07
N ILE A 144 16.78 -2.46 -14.28
CA ILE A 144 17.26 -3.64 -13.56
C ILE A 144 17.86 -4.59 -14.61
N PHE A 145 19.12 -5.00 -14.44
CA PHE A 145 19.86 -5.84 -15.39
C PHE A 145 19.83 -5.31 -16.85
N GLY A 146 19.96 -3.99 -17.02
CA GLY A 146 19.89 -3.33 -18.34
C GLY A 146 18.47 -3.18 -18.90
N SER A 147 17.46 -3.82 -18.30
CA SER A 147 16.06 -3.75 -18.73
C SER A 147 15.32 -2.62 -18.00
N ARG A 148 14.63 -1.76 -18.76
CA ARG A 148 13.81 -0.67 -18.22
C ARG A 148 12.56 -1.23 -17.55
N ILE A 149 12.25 -0.79 -16.34
CA ILE A 149 10.99 -1.16 -15.69
C ILE A 149 9.89 -0.23 -16.16
N ALA A 150 8.91 -0.77 -16.88
CA ALA A 150 7.75 -0.01 -17.32
C ALA A 150 6.89 0.39 -16.12
N LEU A 151 6.47 1.67 -16.09
CA LEU A 151 5.49 2.17 -15.12
C LEU A 151 4.11 1.68 -15.53
N VAL A 152 3.42 0.97 -14.64
CA VAL A 152 2.04 0.50 -14.86
C VAL A 152 1.05 1.30 -14.01
N LYS A 153 -0.18 1.48 -14.49
CA LYS A 153 -1.25 2.20 -13.76
C LYS A 153 -1.75 1.41 -12.54
N THR A 154 -1.70 0.09 -12.63
CA THR A 154 -2.14 -0.85 -11.60
C THR A 154 -1.29 -2.10 -11.67
N GLN A 155 -0.85 -2.61 -10.51
CA GLN A 155 -0.09 -3.85 -10.40
C GLN A 155 -0.82 -4.84 -9.48
N LYS A 156 -1.00 -6.08 -9.94
CA LYS A 156 -1.52 -7.16 -9.10
C LYS A 156 -0.39 -7.75 -8.27
N TYR A 157 -0.59 -7.85 -6.97
CA TYR A 157 0.37 -8.42 -6.03
C TYR A 157 -0.36 -9.22 -4.93
N LEU A 158 -0.06 -10.51 -4.80
CA LEU A 158 -0.70 -11.45 -3.84
C LEU A 158 -2.24 -11.35 -3.79
N GLY A 159 -2.87 -11.12 -4.94
CA GLY A 159 -4.33 -11.02 -5.06
C GLY A 159 -4.91 -9.62 -4.81
N ILE A 160 -4.09 -8.66 -4.38
CA ILE A 160 -4.47 -7.25 -4.21
C ILE A 160 -4.09 -6.48 -5.49
N LEU A 161 -4.92 -5.53 -5.91
CA LEU A 161 -4.59 -4.60 -6.98
C LEU A 161 -4.10 -3.29 -6.36
N LEU A 162 -2.86 -2.91 -6.63
CA LEU A 162 -2.28 -1.65 -6.17
C LEU A 162 -2.35 -0.65 -7.32
N ASP A 163 -3.06 0.46 -7.15
CA ASP A 163 -3.14 1.53 -8.16
C ASP A 163 -2.11 2.63 -7.94
N SER A 164 -1.81 3.40 -9.01
CA SER A 164 -0.90 4.55 -8.99
C SER A 164 -1.11 5.46 -7.78
N LYS A 165 -2.33 5.65 -7.29
CA LYS A 165 -2.63 6.61 -6.23
C LYS A 165 -2.78 5.98 -4.84
N LEU A 166 -2.61 4.65 -4.72
CA LEU A 166 -2.98 3.85 -3.56
C LEU A 166 -4.40 4.16 -3.03
N GLN A 167 -5.32 4.50 -3.93
CA GLN A 167 -6.72 4.77 -3.56
C GLN A 167 -7.56 3.49 -3.43
N PHE A 168 -7.00 2.35 -3.86
CA PHE A 168 -7.61 1.03 -3.88
C PHE A 168 -8.94 0.96 -4.65
N GLU A 169 -9.33 1.99 -5.41
CA GLU A 169 -10.61 2.05 -6.13
C GLU A 169 -10.73 0.93 -7.16
N SER A 170 -9.63 0.66 -7.88
CA SER A 170 -9.53 -0.46 -8.81
C SER A 170 -9.69 -1.81 -8.10
N HIS A 171 -9.12 -1.94 -6.90
CA HIS A 171 -9.25 -3.15 -6.08
C HIS A 171 -10.66 -3.30 -5.51
N ALA A 172 -11.26 -2.23 -5.00
CA ALA A 172 -12.62 -2.22 -4.48
C ALA A 172 -13.62 -2.64 -5.57
N SER A 173 -13.48 -2.08 -6.78
CA SER A 173 -14.30 -2.45 -7.94
C SER A 173 -14.11 -3.93 -8.33
N TYR A 174 -12.85 -4.39 -8.36
CA TYR A 174 -12.52 -5.80 -8.63
C TYR A 174 -13.13 -6.75 -7.59
N SER A 175 -12.99 -6.43 -6.30
CA SER A 175 -13.51 -7.20 -5.18
C SER A 175 -15.04 -7.20 -5.16
N ALA A 176 -15.68 -6.06 -5.38
CA ALA A 176 -17.14 -5.96 -5.50
C ALA A 176 -17.68 -6.82 -6.64
N LYS A 177 -17.03 -6.79 -7.81
CA LYS A 177 -17.41 -7.65 -8.94
C LYS A 177 -17.29 -9.13 -8.59
N LYS A 178 -16.23 -9.54 -7.90
CA LYS A 178 -16.07 -10.93 -7.43
C LYS A 178 -17.15 -11.33 -6.42
N ILE A 179 -17.42 -10.49 -5.43
CA ILE A 179 -18.48 -10.73 -4.44
C ILE A 179 -19.82 -10.87 -5.14
N TRP A 180 -20.12 -10.00 -6.11
CA TRP A 180 -21.34 -10.07 -6.88
C TRP A 180 -21.46 -11.41 -7.65
N GLN A 181 -20.40 -11.84 -8.32
CA GLN A 181 -20.38 -13.13 -9.05
C GLN A 181 -20.63 -14.32 -8.11
N ILE A 182 -19.96 -14.34 -6.96
CA ILE A 182 -20.16 -15.38 -5.93
C ILE A 182 -21.60 -15.34 -5.42
N THR A 183 -22.13 -14.15 -5.12
CA THR A 183 -23.50 -13.95 -4.64
C THR A 183 -24.53 -14.44 -5.65
N MET A 184 -24.34 -14.15 -6.94
CA MET A 184 -25.22 -14.65 -8.01
C MET A 184 -25.15 -16.18 -8.14
N GLY A 185 -23.95 -16.76 -8.02
CA GLY A 185 -23.77 -18.22 -7.99
C GLY A 185 -24.51 -18.88 -6.82
N LEU A 186 -24.38 -18.31 -5.62
CA LEU A 186 -25.09 -18.79 -4.42
C LEU A 186 -26.61 -18.66 -4.56
N ARG A 187 -27.11 -17.53 -5.09
CA ARG A 187 -28.54 -17.35 -5.38
C ARG A 187 -29.06 -18.40 -6.35
N SER A 188 -28.31 -18.71 -7.41
CA SER A 188 -28.70 -19.74 -8.39
C SER A 188 -28.72 -21.14 -7.78
N LEU A 189 -27.90 -21.44 -6.78
CA LEU A 189 -27.91 -22.73 -6.08
C LEU A 189 -29.06 -22.81 -5.07
N ALA A 190 -29.32 -21.73 -4.33
CA ALA A 190 -30.44 -21.64 -3.41
C ALA A 190 -31.79 -21.80 -4.13
N ALA A 191 -31.94 -21.20 -5.32
CA ALA A 191 -33.16 -21.33 -6.14
C ALA A 191 -33.33 -22.70 -6.81
N ARG A 192 -32.31 -23.57 -6.79
CA ARG A 192 -32.43 -24.96 -7.31
C ARG A 192 -32.86 -25.94 -6.23
N ASN A 193 -32.72 -25.57 -4.96
CA ASN A 193 -33.14 -26.38 -3.82
C ASN A 193 -34.53 -25.96 -3.32
N ASP A 194 -35.50 -25.83 -4.25
CA ASP A 194 -36.90 -25.93 -3.84
C ASP A 194 -37.08 -27.31 -3.20
N CYS A 195 -37.20 -27.28 -1.88
CA CYS A 195 -37.39 -28.43 -1.03
C CYS A 195 -38.65 -29.17 -1.52
N PRO A 196 -38.62 -30.50 -1.77
CA PRO A 196 -39.85 -31.22 -2.04
C PRO A 196 -40.72 -31.07 -0.79
N HIS A 197 -41.92 -30.49 -0.97
CA HIS A 197 -42.96 -30.54 0.05
C HIS A 197 -43.17 -32.02 0.41
N SER A 198 -42.68 -32.43 1.58
CA SER A 198 -43.07 -33.70 2.17
C SER A 198 -44.50 -33.53 2.65
N ASP A 199 -45.44 -34.15 1.95
CA ASP A 199 -46.77 -34.47 2.46
C ASP A 199 -46.63 -35.07 3.86
N VAL A 200 -47.20 -34.40 4.85
CA VAL A 200 -47.49 -35.00 6.15
C VAL A 200 -48.92 -34.63 6.56
N ARG A 201 -49.78 -35.62 6.32
CA ARG A 201 -51.17 -35.87 6.73
C ARG A 201 -52.29 -35.27 5.88
#